data_AF-A0A916JI36-F1
#
_entry.id   AF-A0A916JI36-F1
#
_cell.length_a   1.000
_cell.length_b   1.000
_cell.length_c   1.000
_cell.angle_alpha   90.00
_cell.angle_beta   90.00
_cell.angle_gamma   90.00
#
_symmetry.space_group_name_H-M   'P 1'
#
loop_
_entity.id
_entity.type
_entity.pdbx_description
1 polymer ?
#
loop_
_entity_poly.entity_id
_entity_poly.type
_entity_poly.pdbx_seq_one_letter_code
_entity_poly.pdbx_strand_id
1 'polypeptide(L)' 'MTYKIVCPVENNQVILNLPPDFKDTKQVTIYVDDQIDVKGQKLEAMKMAAQDPLFLADIQEIGVDFDSIEHERYDN' A
#
# COMPACT_ATOMS: atom_id res chain seq x y z
N MET A 1 -2.30 17.74 -22.55
CA MET A 1 -3.20 17.26 -21.49
C MET A 1 -2.87 15.81 -21.20
N THR A 2 -2.81 15.44 -19.92
CA THR A 2 -2.49 14.07 -19.48
C THR A 2 -3.74 13.50 -18.83
N TYR A 3 -4.21 12.35 -19.30
CA TYR A 3 -5.36 11.66 -18.74
C TYR A 3 -4.87 10.48 -17.88
N LYS A 4 -5.33 10.40 -16.63
CA LYS A 4 -5.19 9.19 -15.81
C LYS A 4 -6.49 8.40 -15.92
N ILE A 5 -6.45 7.25 -16.58
CA ILE A 5 -7.59 6.33 -16.72
C ILE A 5 -7.20 5.04 -16.02
N VAL A 6 -8.01 4.62 -15.05
CA VAL A 6 -7.84 3.32 -14.39
C VAL A 6 -8.62 2.29 -15.19
N CYS A 7 -7.92 1.30 -15.74
CA CYS A 7 -8.53 0.25 -16.54
C CYS A 7 -8.26 -1.12 -15.89
N PRO A 8 -9.24 -2.03 -15.85
CA PRO A 8 -8.99 -3.40 -15.44
C PRO A 8 -8.09 -4.11 -16.47
N VAL A 9 -7.27 -5.04 -15.97
CA VAL A 9 -6.46 -5.93 -16.82
C VAL A 9 -7.19 -7.27 -16.91
N GLU A 10 -7.60 -7.66 -18.12
CA GLU A 10 -8.27 -8.94 -18.39
C GLU A 10 -7.46 -9.70 -19.44
N ASN A 11 -7.08 -10.95 -19.15
CA ASN A 11 -6.26 -11.77 -20.06
C ASN A 11 -4.97 -11.08 -20.56
N ASN A 12 -4.28 -10.35 -19.67
CA ASN A 12 -3.10 -9.56 -20.01
C ASN A 12 -3.36 -8.48 -21.09
N GLN A 13 -4.59 -7.99 -21.16
CA GLN A 13 -5.02 -6.95 -22.08
C GLN A 13 -5.70 -5.80 -21.31
N VAL A 14 -5.50 -4.58 -21.78
CA VAL A 14 -6.23 -3.38 -21.37
C VAL A 14 -6.98 -2.83 -22.57
N ILE A 15 -8.30 -2.66 -22.45
CA ILE A 15 -9.15 -2.01 -23.46
C ILE A 15 -9.67 -0.71 -22.86
N LEU A 16 -9.46 0.40 -23.54
CA LEU A 16 -9.94 1.72 -23.12
C LEU A 16 -10.47 2.51 -24.31
N ASN A 17 -11.51 3.30 -24.07
CA ASN A 17 -12.02 4.26 -25.04
C ASN A 17 -11.28 5.58 -24.88
N LEU A 18 -10.72 6.10 -25.96
CA LEU A 18 -10.07 7.41 -25.93
C LEU A 18 -11.11 8.52 -25.70
N PRO A 19 -10.78 9.56 -24.92
CA PRO A 19 -11.66 10.72 -24.74
C PRO A 19 -12.02 11.40 -26.08
N PRO A 20 -13.16 12.12 -26.14
CA PRO A 20 -13.61 12.78 -27.37
C PRO A 20 -12.58 13.73 -27.99
N ASP A 21 -11.70 14.29 -27.17
CA ASP A 21 -10.65 15.23 -27.58
C ASP A 21 -9.60 14.60 -28.51
N PHE A 22 -9.54 13.26 -28.58
CA PHE A 22 -8.61 12.52 -29.44
C PHE A 22 -9.17 12.16 -30.81
N LYS A 23 -10.40 12.57 -31.14
CA LYS A 23 -11.15 12.14 -32.34
C LYS A 23 -10.39 12.33 -33.67
N ASP A 24 -9.56 13.36 -33.78
CA ASP A 24 -8.76 13.65 -34.99
C ASP A 24 -7.26 13.32 -34.83
N THR A 25 -6.89 12.68 -33.72
CA THR A 25 -5.50 12.37 -33.40
C THR A 25 -5.12 11.02 -34.03
N LYS A 26 -4.10 11.02 -34.89
CA LYS A 26 -3.67 9.81 -35.62
C LYS A 26 -2.81 8.85 -34.80
N GLN A 27 -2.22 9.32 -33.71
CA GLN A 27 -1.32 8.54 -32.87
C GLN A 27 -1.35 9.05 -31.43
N VAL A 28 -1.39 8.13 -30.47
CA VAL A 28 -1.31 8.44 -29.05
C VAL A 28 -0.20 7.61 -28.41
N THR A 29 0.49 8.18 -27.44
CA THR A 29 1.47 7.47 -26.61
C THR A 29 0.79 7.07 -25.30
N ILE A 30 0.84 5.78 -24.98
CA ILE A 30 0.30 5.24 -23.73
C ILE A 30 1.46 5.01 -22.76
N TYR A 31 1.33 5.52 -21.54
CA TYR A 31 2.24 5.21 -20.43
C TYR A 31 1.56 4.17 -19.55
N VAL A 32 2.18 2.99 -19.45
CA VAL A 32 1.73 1.93 -18.55
C VAL A 32 2.62 1.98 -17.32
N ASP A 33 2.01 2.23 -16.18
CA ASP A 33 2.64 2.22 -14.87
C ASP A 33 1.94 1.12 -14.08
N ASP A 34 2.72 0.22 -13.46
CA ASP A 34 2.20 -0.94 -12.76
C ASP A 34 1.61 -0.60 -11.39
N GLN A 35 1.47 0.71 -11.06
CA GLN A 35 0.93 1.30 -9.83
C GLN A 35 0.42 0.27 -8.84
N ILE A 36 1.36 -0.43 -8.24
CA ILE A 36 1.10 -1.37 -7.16
C ILE A 36 0.59 -0.48 -6.03
N ASP A 37 -0.60 -0.75 -5.50
CA ASP A 37 -1.10 -0.03 -4.32
C ASP A 37 -0.31 -0.47 -3.09
N VAL A 38 0.96 -0.09 -3.03
CA VAL A 38 1.90 -0.44 -1.96
C VAL A 38 1.37 0.07 -0.63
N LYS A 39 0.66 1.20 -0.63
CA LYS A 39 0.04 1.76 0.57
C LYS A 39 -1.13 0.89 1.05
N GLY A 40 -2.01 0.47 0.15
CA GLY A 40 -3.09 -0.46 0.45
C GLY A 40 -2.59 -1.83 0.90
N GLN A 41 -1.58 -2.37 0.21
CA GLN A 41 -0.95 -3.64 0.59
C GLN A 41 -0.29 -3.57 1.98
N LYS A 42 0.42 -2.48 2.28
CA LYS A 42 0.99 -2.26 3.62
C LYS A 42 -0.11 -2.13 4.67
N LEU A 43 -1.20 -1.43 4.37
CA LEU A 43 -2.34 -1.30 5.29
C LEU A 43 -2.99 -2.65 5.59
N GLU A 44 -3.21 -3.49 4.57
CA GLU A 44 -3.74 -4.85 4.76
C GLU A 44 -2.78 -5.73 5.56
N ALA A 45 -1.47 -5.67 5.28
CA ALA A 45 -0.47 -6.37 6.07
C ALA A 45 -0.48 -5.95 7.55
N MET A 46 -0.64 -4.66 7.83
CA MET A 46 -0.75 -4.16 9.21
C MET A 46 -2.04 -4.64 9.90
N LYS A 47 -3.17 -4.69 9.18
CA LYS A 47 -4.42 -5.24 9.73
C LYS A 47 -4.28 -6.72 10.10
N MET A 48 -3.59 -7.50 9.27
CA MET A 48 -3.30 -8.91 9.56
C MET A 48 -2.39 -9.06 10.79
N ALA A 49 -1.30 -8.30 10.85
CA ALA A 49 -0.37 -8.33 11.98
C ALA A 49 -1.05 -7.90 13.30
N ALA A 50 -1.97 -6.93 13.27
CA ALA A 50 -2.71 -6.50 14.46
C ALA A 50 -3.59 -7.60 15.09
N GLN A 51 -3.88 -8.68 14.36
CA GLN A 51 -4.62 -9.84 14.84
C GLN A 51 -3.72 -11.04 15.14
N ASP A 52 -2.42 -10.97 14.79
CA ASP A 52 -1.47 -12.06 14.96
C ASP A 52 -1.01 -12.15 16.43
N PRO A 53 -1.26 -13.28 17.11
CA PRO A 53 -0.86 -13.47 18.50
C PRO A 53 0.65 -13.36 18.76
N LEU A 54 1.49 -13.77 17.79
CA LEU A 54 2.94 -13.66 17.94
C LEU A 54 3.38 -12.19 17.86
N PHE A 55 2.83 -11.45 16.90
CA PHE A 55 3.09 -10.01 16.77
C PHE A 55 2.64 -9.24 18.02
N LEU A 56 1.48 -9.59 18.58
CA LEU A 56 0.98 -8.97 19.81
C LEU A 56 1.83 -9.31 21.04
N ALA A 57 2.32 -10.56 21.13
CA ALA A 57 3.23 -10.97 22.20
C ALA A 57 4.55 -10.18 22.15
N ASP A 58 5.14 -10.02 20.96
CA ASP A 58 6.36 -9.23 20.79
C ASP A 58 6.16 -7.76 21.21
N ILE A 59 5.02 -7.16 20.86
CA ILE A 59 4.70 -5.77 21.27
C ILE A 59 4.53 -5.66 22.79
N GLN A 60 3.92 -6.65 23.43
CA GLN A 60 3.77 -6.68 24.88
C GLN A 60 5.12 -6.85 25.58
N GLU A 61 5.99 -7.72 25.08
CA GLU A 61 7.33 -7.94 25.60
C GLU A 61 8.15 -6.64 25.55
N ILE A 62 8.14 -5.93 24.42
CA ILE A 62 8.80 -4.63 24.29
C ILE A 62 8.26 -3.63 25.33
N GLY A 63 6.94 -3.59 25.56
CA GLY A 63 6.34 -2.71 26.57
C GLY A 63 6.84 -3.01 27.98
N VAL A 64 6.92 -4.29 28.34
CA VAL A 64 7.45 -4.75 29.64
C VAL A 64 8.93 -4.39 29.79
N ASP A 65 9.73 -4.55 28.72
CA ASP A 65 11.14 -4.17 28.71
C ASP A 65 11.31 -2.67 28.96
N PHE A 66 10.51 -1.81 28.32
CA PHE A 66 10.57 -0.37 28.59
C PHE A 66 10.13 0.00 30.02
N ASP A 67 9.07 -0.60 30.52
CA ASP A 67 8.57 -0.34 31.88
C ASP A 67 9.59 -0.77 32.95
N SER A 68 10.28 -1.90 32.73
CA SER A 68 11.32 -2.38 33.63
C SER A 68 12.55 -1.45 33.67
N ILE A 69 12.96 -0.89 32.53
CA ILE A 69 14.06 0.10 32.45
C ILE A 69 13.74 1.37 33.24
N GLU A 70 12.47 1.80 33.27
CA GLU A 70 12.06 2.94 34.10
C GLU A 70 12.15 2.62 35.60
N HIS A 71 11.73 1.43 36.01
CA HIS A 71 11.75 1.03 37.43
C HIS A 71 13.18 0.79 37.95
N GLU A 72 14.08 0.24 37.13
CA GLU A 72 15.50 0.06 37.51
C GLU A 72 16.25 1.38 37.77
N ARG A 73 15.78 2.50 37.21
CA ARG A 73 16.39 3.83 37.39
C ARG A 73 16.06 4.51 38.72
N TYR A 74 15.00 4.09 39.42
CA TYR A 74 14.56 4.73 40.68
C TYR A 74 14.98 3.97 41.95
N ASP A 75 15.52 2.75 41.82
CA ASP A 75 15.99 1.92 42.93
C ASP A 75 17.53 1.99 43.16
N ASN A 76 18.23 2.97 42.59
CA ASN A 76 19.66 3.29 42.86
C ASN A 76 19.85 4.70 43.42
#